data_AF-A0A5B9AJU2-F1
#
_entry.id   AF-A0A5B9AJU2-F1
#
_cell.length_a   1.000
_cell.length_b   1.000
_cell.length_c   1.000
_cell.angle_alpha   90.00
_cell.angle_beta   90.00
_cell.angle_gamma   90.00
#
_symmetry.space_group_name_H-M   'P 1'
#
loop_
_entity.id
_entity.type
_entity.pdbx_description
1 polymer ?
#
loop_
_entity_poly.entity_id
_entity_poly.type
_entity_poly.pdbx_seq_one_letter_code
_entity_poly.pdbx_strand_id
1 'polypeptide(L)'
;MTPAGNTPGNINLGNDVTVNVNDASGYAKGIIIQGKNSSLTANRLTVDVVGQTSAIGINLIGDYTHADLGTGSTIKSNDDGIIIGHSSTLTATQFTIENSNGIGLTINDYGTSVDLGSGSKIKTDGSTGVYIGGLNGNNANGAARFTATDLTIDVQGYSAMGINVQKNSVVDLGTNSTIKTNGDNAHGLWSFGR
;
A
#
# COMPACT_ATOMS: atom_id res chain seq x y z
N MET A 1 -12.38 -0.37 -35.69
CA MET A 1 -11.57 0.50 -34.80
C MET A 1 -10.48 -0.36 -34.21
N THR A 2 -9.22 -0.13 -34.60
CA THR A 2 -8.06 -0.60 -33.82
C THR A 2 -8.12 0.11 -32.47
N PRO A 3 -8.02 -0.58 -31.32
CA PRO A 3 -7.93 0.10 -30.04
C PRO A 3 -6.77 1.08 -30.12
N ALA A 4 -6.99 2.35 -29.74
CA ALA A 4 -5.89 3.27 -29.52
C ALA A 4 -4.89 2.55 -28.61
N GLY A 5 -3.63 2.44 -29.05
CA GLY A 5 -2.61 1.76 -28.28
C GLY A 5 -2.60 2.34 -26.87
N ASN A 6 -2.71 1.48 -25.85
CA ASN A 6 -2.61 1.85 -24.45
C ASN A 6 -1.22 2.43 -24.19
N THR A 7 -1.04 3.71 -24.54
CA THR A 7 0.20 4.44 -24.27
C THR A 7 0.29 4.58 -22.76
N PRO A 8 1.34 4.05 -22.12
CA PRO A 8 1.48 4.16 -20.68
C PRO A 8 1.54 5.62 -20.24
N GLY A 9 0.87 5.95 -19.14
CA GLY A 9 1.03 7.25 -18.48
C GLY A 9 2.34 7.28 -17.69
N ASN A 10 3.07 8.39 -17.76
CA ASN A 10 4.23 8.62 -16.91
C ASN A 10 4.01 9.89 -16.09
N ILE A 11 3.89 9.72 -14.77
CA ILE A 11 3.68 10.81 -13.82
C ILE A 11 4.97 10.98 -13.02
N ASN A 12 5.57 12.16 -13.13
CA ASN A 12 6.73 12.56 -12.33
C ASN A 12 6.37 13.81 -11.52
N LEU A 13 6.23 13.64 -10.22
CA LEU A 13 5.90 14.72 -9.29
C LEU A 13 7.16 15.43 -8.76
N GLY A 14 8.35 14.85 -8.94
CA GLY A 14 9.58 15.40 -8.38
C GLY A 14 9.62 15.31 -6.85
N ASN A 15 10.08 16.38 -6.21
CA ASN A 15 10.32 16.42 -4.77
C ASN A 15 9.26 17.27 -4.04
N ASP A 16 8.94 16.90 -2.80
CA ASP A 16 8.20 17.75 -1.85
C ASP A 16 6.79 18.16 -2.32
N VAL A 17 6.18 17.36 -3.19
CA VAL A 17 4.81 17.58 -3.65
C VAL A 17 3.83 17.18 -2.58
N THR A 18 2.74 17.94 -2.47
CA THR A 18 1.59 17.61 -1.62
C THR A 18 0.35 17.41 -2.46
N VAL A 19 -0.36 16.30 -2.25
CA VAL A 19 -1.70 16.01 -2.77
C VAL A 19 -2.65 16.00 -1.58
N ASN A 20 -3.61 16.92 -1.55
CA ASN A 20 -4.63 17.00 -0.50
C ASN A 20 -6.01 16.82 -1.13
N VAL A 21 -6.78 15.87 -0.62
CA VAL A 21 -8.15 15.60 -1.05
C VAL A 21 -9.04 15.57 0.19
N ASN A 22 -9.99 16.49 0.26
CA ASN A 22 -10.96 16.56 1.35
C ASN A 22 -12.38 16.61 0.77
N ASP A 23 -13.09 15.49 0.86
CA ASP A 23 -14.50 15.37 0.54
C ASP A 23 -15.29 14.96 1.78
N ALA A 24 -15.77 15.97 2.51
CA ALA A 24 -16.49 15.80 3.78
C ALA A 24 -17.84 15.06 3.65
N SER A 25 -18.27 14.66 2.45
CA SER A 25 -19.53 13.97 2.21
C SER A 25 -19.42 12.71 1.35
N GLY A 26 -18.32 12.54 0.63
CA GLY A 26 -18.23 11.54 -0.44
C GLY A 26 -17.08 10.56 -0.30
N TYR A 27 -16.66 10.05 -1.46
CA TYR A 27 -15.56 9.11 -1.64
C TYR A 27 -14.32 9.90 -2.06
N ALA A 28 -13.26 9.82 -1.26
CA ALA A 28 -12.02 10.52 -1.54
C ALA A 28 -10.94 9.53 -1.99
N LYS A 29 -10.21 9.89 -3.05
CA LYS A 29 -9.02 9.14 -3.50
C LYS A 29 -7.92 10.13 -3.83
N GLY A 30 -6.75 9.95 -3.23
CA GLY A 30 -5.60 10.83 -3.45
C GLY A 30 -5.02 10.67 -4.85
N ILE A 31 -4.35 9.55 -5.09
CA ILE A 31 -3.76 9.22 -6.39
C ILE A 31 -4.33 7.90 -6.90
N ILE A 32 -4.75 7.87 -8.17
CA ILE A 32 -5.23 6.65 -8.82
C ILE A 32 -4.43 6.43 -10.11
N ILE A 33 -3.83 5.24 -10.25
CA ILE A 33 -3.18 4.80 -11.49
C ILE A 33 -3.97 3.62 -12.05
N GLN A 34 -4.64 3.83 -13.18
CA GLN A 34 -5.47 2.82 -13.86
C GLN A 34 -4.90 2.36 -15.20
N GLY A 35 -4.03 3.16 -15.81
CA GLY A 35 -3.44 2.85 -17.11
C GLY A 35 -2.45 1.69 -16.99
N LYS A 36 -2.60 0.67 -17.83
CA LYS A 36 -1.65 -0.44 -17.92
C LYS A 36 -0.22 0.06 -18.17
N ASN A 37 0.76 -0.54 -17.47
CA ASN A 37 2.19 -0.18 -17.52
C ASN A 37 2.51 1.28 -17.12
N SER A 38 1.58 2.00 -16.49
CA SER A 38 1.83 3.41 -16.14
C SER A 38 2.70 3.54 -14.89
N SER A 39 3.45 4.64 -14.81
CA SER A 39 4.38 4.91 -13.73
C SER A 39 4.06 6.18 -12.95
N LEU A 40 4.32 6.13 -11.64
CA LEU A 40 4.36 7.28 -10.73
C LEU A 40 5.77 7.36 -10.13
N THR A 41 6.41 8.51 -10.21
CA THR A 41 7.68 8.80 -9.55
C THR A 41 7.55 10.05 -8.68
N ALA A 42 7.98 9.96 -7.44
CA ALA A 42 7.98 11.06 -6.49
C ALA A 42 9.02 10.83 -5.39
N ASN A 43 9.35 11.88 -4.63
CA ASN A 43 10.25 11.78 -3.49
C ASN A 43 9.84 12.81 -2.43
N ARG A 44 9.76 12.41 -1.16
CA ARG A 44 9.12 13.21 -0.10
C ARG A 44 7.70 13.69 -0.47
N LEU A 45 6.95 12.85 -1.18
CA LEU A 45 5.55 13.08 -1.50
C LEU A 45 4.72 13.04 -0.23
N THR A 46 3.84 14.03 -0.04
CA THR A 46 2.79 13.97 0.98
C THR A 46 1.44 13.77 0.30
N VAL A 47 0.70 12.73 0.68
CA VAL A 47 -0.70 12.53 0.27
C VAL A 47 -1.55 12.57 1.53
N ASP A 48 -2.59 13.40 1.56
CA ASP A 48 -3.51 13.54 2.67
C ASP A 48 -4.96 13.47 2.16
N VAL A 49 -5.71 12.46 2.60
CA VAL A 49 -7.02 12.13 2.05
C VAL A 49 -8.06 11.98 3.16
N VAL A 50 -9.08 12.83 3.13
CA VAL A 50 -10.22 12.77 4.03
C VAL A 50 -11.49 12.56 3.22
N GLY A 51 -12.21 11.47 3.49
CA GLY A 51 -13.49 11.14 2.88
C GLY A 51 -14.48 10.62 3.93
N GLN A 52 -15.74 11.06 3.89
CA GLN A 52 -16.75 10.58 4.86
C GLN A 52 -17.19 9.15 4.60
N THR A 53 -17.35 8.77 3.33
CA THR A 53 -17.83 7.43 2.98
C THR A 53 -16.69 6.42 2.82
N SER A 54 -15.59 6.85 2.19
CA SER A 54 -14.34 6.09 2.09
C SER A 54 -13.23 7.03 1.66
N ALA A 55 -12.00 6.71 2.05
CA ALA A 55 -10.80 7.43 1.66
C ALA A 55 -9.69 6.46 1.30
N ILE A 56 -9.05 6.67 0.15
CA ILE A 56 -7.86 5.89 -0.23
C ILE A 56 -6.73 6.85 -0.54
N GLY A 57 -5.59 6.71 0.14
CA GLY A 57 -4.39 7.49 -0.13
C GLY A 57 -3.90 7.30 -1.57
N ILE A 58 -3.44 6.08 -1.89
CA ILE A 58 -2.98 5.71 -3.23
C ILE A 58 -3.66 4.41 -3.68
N ASN A 59 -4.15 4.39 -4.93
CA ASN A 59 -4.83 3.25 -5.51
C ASN A 59 -4.22 2.86 -6.87
N LEU A 60 -3.46 1.77 -6.89
CA LEU A 60 -2.78 1.23 -8.07
C LEU A 60 -3.58 0.04 -8.61
N ILE A 61 -4.49 0.31 -9.55
CA ILE A 61 -5.46 -0.68 -10.08
C ILE A 61 -5.23 -1.03 -11.54
N GLY A 62 -4.30 -0.36 -12.22
CA GLY A 62 -3.88 -0.76 -13.56
C GLY A 62 -2.99 -2.00 -13.54
N ASP A 63 -3.02 -2.79 -14.61
CA ASP A 63 -2.08 -3.90 -14.79
C ASP A 63 -0.64 -3.41 -14.88
N TYR A 64 0.28 -4.04 -14.15
CA TYR A 64 1.73 -3.80 -14.22
C TYR A 64 2.12 -2.33 -13.99
N THR A 65 1.43 -1.64 -13.10
CA THR A 65 1.80 -0.26 -12.74
C THR A 65 3.04 -0.23 -11.86
N HIS A 66 3.78 0.87 -11.90
CA HIS A 66 4.99 1.07 -11.11
C HIS A 66 4.91 2.37 -10.33
N ALA A 67 5.08 2.32 -9.01
CA ALA A 67 5.16 3.52 -8.17
C ALA A 67 6.49 3.54 -7.43
N ASP A 68 7.36 4.48 -7.78
CA ASP A 68 8.55 4.80 -6.99
C ASP A 68 8.26 6.07 -6.19
N LEU A 69 8.07 5.91 -4.89
CA LEU A 69 7.79 7.02 -3.96
C LEU A 69 9.06 7.54 -3.28
N GLY A 70 10.24 7.06 -3.69
CA GLY A 70 11.52 7.56 -3.22
C GLY A 70 11.68 7.44 -1.70
N THR A 71 12.37 8.42 -1.11
CA THR A 71 12.67 8.47 0.32
C THR A 71 11.81 9.50 1.05
N GLY A 72 11.27 9.14 2.21
CA GLY A 72 10.60 10.08 3.11
C GLY A 72 9.19 10.50 2.69
N SER A 73 8.57 9.79 1.75
CA SER A 73 7.16 10.05 1.39
C SER A 73 6.21 9.61 2.52
N THR A 74 5.07 10.29 2.63
CA THR A 74 4.07 10.10 3.68
C THR A 74 2.67 10.05 3.08
N ILE A 75 1.90 9.02 3.42
CA ILE A 75 0.50 8.85 3.03
C ILE A 75 -0.36 8.90 4.28
N LYS A 76 -1.37 9.78 4.27
CA LYS A 76 -2.37 9.92 5.31
C LYS A 76 -3.76 9.71 4.72
N SER A 77 -4.57 8.91 5.39
CA SER A 77 -5.98 8.76 5.05
C SER A 77 -6.83 8.46 6.28
N ASN A 78 -8.13 8.76 6.23
CA ASN A 78 -9.04 8.37 7.31
C ASN A 78 -9.69 6.98 7.12
N ASP A 79 -9.23 6.22 6.12
CA ASP A 79 -9.68 4.86 5.77
C ASP A 79 -8.48 4.09 5.18
N ASP A 80 -8.53 3.47 3.99
CA ASP A 80 -7.37 2.72 3.48
C ASP A 80 -6.17 3.62 3.12
N GLY A 81 -4.96 3.19 3.46
CA GLY A 81 -3.73 3.91 3.12
C GLY A 81 -3.37 3.72 1.65
N ILE A 82 -2.97 2.50 1.29
CA ILE A 82 -2.58 2.13 -0.08
C ILE A 82 -3.21 0.81 -0.48
N ILE A 83 -3.73 0.77 -1.71
CA ILE A 83 -4.16 -0.47 -2.35
C ILE A 83 -3.36 -0.65 -3.63
N ILE A 84 -2.72 -1.80 -3.77
CA ILE A 84 -1.95 -2.20 -4.95
C ILE A 84 -2.33 -3.62 -5.37
N GLY A 85 -2.48 -3.83 -6.69
CA GLY A 85 -2.79 -5.15 -7.24
C GLY A 85 -2.29 -5.34 -8.67
N HIS A 86 -2.80 -6.38 -9.34
CA HIS A 86 -2.60 -6.61 -10.78
C HIS A 86 -1.13 -6.67 -11.23
N SER A 87 -0.28 -7.37 -10.47
CA SER A 87 1.16 -7.49 -10.75
C SER A 87 1.89 -6.14 -10.82
N SER A 88 1.40 -5.16 -10.05
CA SER A 88 2.00 -3.85 -9.92
C SER A 88 3.10 -3.84 -8.87
N THR A 89 3.90 -2.77 -8.87
CA THR A 89 5.05 -2.63 -7.97
C THR A 89 5.05 -1.27 -7.27
N LEU A 90 5.45 -1.26 -5.99
CA LEU A 90 5.70 -0.04 -5.22
C LEU A 90 7.05 -0.13 -4.53
N THR A 91 7.87 0.92 -4.67
CA THR A 91 9.15 1.07 -3.96
C THR A 91 9.16 2.36 -3.15
N ALA A 92 9.68 2.29 -1.92
CA ALA A 92 9.90 3.46 -1.07
C ALA A 92 10.97 3.16 0.00
N THR A 93 11.45 4.17 0.71
CA THR A 93 12.36 4.01 1.88
C THR A 93 12.10 5.13 2.88
N GLN A 94 12.26 4.87 4.18
CA GLN A 94 11.85 5.81 5.24
C GLN A 94 10.42 6.33 5.01
N PHE A 95 9.56 5.44 4.50
CA PHE A 95 8.21 5.75 4.05
C PHE A 95 7.23 5.66 5.20
N THR A 96 6.22 6.52 5.23
CA THR A 96 5.21 6.50 6.29
C THR A 96 3.80 6.34 5.72
N ILE A 97 3.04 5.39 6.26
CA ILE A 97 1.58 5.32 6.10
C ILE A 97 0.94 5.57 7.47
N GLU A 98 0.01 6.52 7.54
CA GLU A 98 -0.80 6.79 8.73
C GLU A 98 -2.28 6.77 8.35
N ASN A 99 -3.07 5.90 8.97
CA ASN A 99 -4.50 5.88 8.69
C ASN A 99 -5.38 5.56 9.91
N SER A 100 -6.53 6.20 10.02
CA SER A 100 -7.39 6.11 11.22
C SER A 100 -8.46 5.01 11.17
N ASN A 101 -8.62 4.32 10.04
CA ASN A 101 -9.53 3.20 9.84
C ASN A 101 -9.01 2.32 8.69
N GLY A 102 -9.67 1.22 8.33
CA GLY A 102 -9.31 0.43 7.14
C GLY A 102 -8.01 -0.37 7.27
N ILE A 103 -7.27 -0.51 6.17
CA ILE A 103 -5.99 -1.22 6.08
C ILE A 103 -4.90 -0.22 5.65
N GLY A 104 -3.75 -0.24 6.34
CA GLY A 104 -2.62 0.62 5.99
C GLY A 104 -2.07 0.33 4.58
N LEU A 105 -1.74 -0.94 4.31
CA LEU A 105 -1.25 -1.39 3.01
C LEU A 105 -1.92 -2.70 2.59
N THR A 106 -2.60 -2.68 1.45
CA THR A 106 -3.22 -3.86 0.82
C THR A 106 -2.45 -4.25 -0.43
N ILE A 107 -1.91 -5.48 -0.44
CA ILE A 107 -1.16 -6.06 -1.56
C ILE A 107 -1.95 -7.26 -2.13
N ASN A 108 -2.57 -7.05 -3.28
CA ASN A 108 -3.42 -8.04 -3.94
C ASN A 108 -2.74 -8.69 -5.14
N ASP A 109 -3.16 -9.91 -5.45
CA ASP A 109 -2.89 -10.62 -6.71
C ASP A 109 -1.46 -11.12 -6.90
N TYR A 110 -1.33 -12.15 -7.74
CA TYR A 110 -0.04 -12.69 -8.15
C TYR A 110 0.85 -11.62 -8.80
N GLY A 111 2.15 -11.70 -8.53
CA GLY A 111 3.20 -10.83 -9.06
C GLY A 111 3.23 -9.42 -8.48
N THR A 112 2.26 -9.03 -7.64
CA THR A 112 2.26 -7.71 -7.03
C THR A 112 3.34 -7.66 -5.95
N SER A 113 4.18 -6.63 -5.97
CA SER A 113 5.33 -6.52 -5.07
C SER A 113 5.44 -5.14 -4.45
N VAL A 114 5.66 -5.09 -3.14
CA VAL A 114 5.97 -3.86 -2.43
C VAL A 114 7.29 -3.99 -1.70
N ASP A 115 8.20 -3.05 -1.93
CA ASP A 115 9.45 -2.91 -1.21
C ASP A 115 9.50 -1.56 -0.48
N LEU A 116 9.41 -1.57 0.84
CA LEU A 116 9.48 -0.37 1.66
C LEU A 116 10.89 -0.05 2.15
N GLY A 117 11.91 -0.78 1.67
CA GLY A 117 13.31 -0.51 1.99
C GLY A 117 13.57 -0.49 3.50
N SER A 118 14.43 0.42 3.95
CA SER A 118 14.80 0.55 5.37
C SER A 118 14.04 1.67 6.09
N GLY A 119 13.68 1.44 7.36
CA GLY A 119 13.24 2.51 8.28
C GLY A 119 11.83 3.05 8.02
N SER A 120 11.02 2.29 7.29
CA SER A 120 9.63 2.64 6.98
C SER A 120 8.69 2.39 8.17
N LYS A 121 7.54 3.03 8.16
CA LYS A 121 6.56 3.01 9.25
C LYS A 121 5.14 2.86 8.71
N ILE A 122 4.36 1.99 9.33
CA ILE A 122 2.92 1.86 9.08
C ILE A 122 2.24 2.01 10.43
N LYS A 123 1.40 3.04 10.57
CA LYS A 123 0.62 3.30 11.76
C LYS A 123 -0.85 3.30 11.40
N THR A 124 -1.65 2.47 12.06
CA THR A 124 -3.09 2.48 11.81
C THR A 124 -3.90 2.28 13.08
N ASP A 125 -4.99 3.03 13.19
CA ASP A 125 -6.07 2.76 14.17
C ASP A 125 -7.18 1.89 13.56
N GLY A 126 -6.93 1.37 12.35
CA GLY A 126 -7.79 0.46 11.61
C GLY A 126 -7.53 -1.01 11.93
N SER A 127 -8.05 -1.88 11.06
CA SER A 127 -8.09 -3.32 11.30
C SER A 127 -6.75 -4.02 11.07
N THR A 128 -5.97 -3.58 10.07
CA THR A 128 -4.76 -4.30 9.63
C THR A 128 -3.67 -3.33 9.17
N GLY A 129 -2.43 -3.55 9.61
CA GLY A 129 -1.27 -2.80 9.12
C GLY A 129 -0.95 -3.16 7.67
N VAL A 130 -0.64 -4.43 7.41
CA VAL A 130 -0.39 -4.97 6.07
C VAL A 130 -1.27 -6.18 5.80
N TYR A 131 -2.05 -6.13 4.73
CA TYR A 131 -2.69 -7.30 4.15
C TYR A 131 -1.94 -7.70 2.87
N ILE A 132 -1.67 -8.99 2.70
CA ILE A 132 -1.08 -9.52 1.46
C ILE A 132 -1.74 -10.82 1.04
N GLY A 133 -2.11 -10.92 -0.24
CA GLY A 133 -2.70 -12.12 -0.82
C GLY A 133 -2.56 -12.25 -2.34
N GLY A 134 -1.80 -13.25 -2.78
CA GLY A 134 -1.75 -13.70 -4.19
C GLY A 134 -2.95 -14.57 -4.56
N LEU A 135 -4.17 -14.01 -4.46
CA LEU A 135 -5.41 -14.77 -4.60
C LEU A 135 -6.00 -14.75 -6.01
N ASN A 136 -5.73 -13.70 -6.79
CA ASN A 136 -6.21 -13.56 -8.18
C ASN A 136 -5.09 -13.14 -9.13
N GLY A 137 -5.41 -12.98 -10.41
CA GLY A 137 -4.45 -12.64 -11.46
C GLY A 137 -3.75 -13.88 -12.05
N ASN A 138 -2.63 -13.65 -12.73
CA ASN A 138 -1.87 -14.71 -13.41
C ASN A 138 -0.79 -15.31 -12.49
N ASN A 139 -0.95 -16.57 -12.09
CA ASN A 139 0.00 -17.26 -11.21
C ASN A 139 1.42 -17.38 -11.79
N ALA A 140 1.59 -17.29 -13.10
CA ALA A 140 2.90 -17.28 -13.76
C ALA A 140 3.74 -16.05 -13.36
N ASN A 141 3.11 -14.98 -12.87
CA ASN A 141 3.79 -13.79 -12.38
C ASN A 141 4.42 -13.98 -10.98
N GLY A 142 4.21 -15.15 -10.36
CA GLY A 142 4.75 -15.50 -9.04
C GLY A 142 3.89 -15.00 -7.88
N ALA A 143 4.26 -15.37 -6.66
CA ALA A 143 3.57 -14.96 -5.44
C ALA A 143 3.52 -13.43 -5.26
N ALA A 144 2.52 -12.93 -4.52
CA ALA A 144 2.55 -11.56 -4.02
C ALA A 144 3.74 -11.39 -3.05
N ARG A 145 4.41 -10.23 -3.04
CA ARG A 145 5.62 -10.02 -2.23
C ARG A 145 5.55 -8.73 -1.43
N PHE A 146 6.00 -8.81 -0.18
CA PHE A 146 6.23 -7.66 0.67
C PHE A 146 7.62 -7.75 1.30
N THR A 147 8.46 -6.75 1.06
CA THR A 147 9.81 -6.65 1.61
C THR A 147 10.02 -5.35 2.37
N ALA A 148 10.73 -5.43 3.49
CA ALA A 148 11.20 -4.27 4.23
C ALA A 148 12.35 -4.67 5.17
N THR A 149 13.05 -3.69 5.74
CA THR A 149 14.00 -3.85 6.84
C THR A 149 13.84 -2.68 7.80
N ASP A 150 14.06 -2.89 9.09
CA ASP A 150 13.87 -1.84 10.10
C ASP A 150 12.45 -1.22 10.00
N LEU A 151 11.46 -2.04 9.67
CA LEU A 151 10.07 -1.64 9.52
C LEU A 151 9.41 -1.54 10.90
N THR A 152 8.70 -0.45 11.17
CA THR A 152 7.80 -0.38 12.33
C THR A 152 6.35 -0.48 11.87
N ILE A 153 5.60 -1.43 12.41
CA ILE A 153 4.14 -1.50 12.27
C ILE A 153 3.52 -1.28 13.64
N ASP A 154 2.65 -0.29 13.78
CA ASP A 154 1.86 -0.03 15.00
C ASP A 154 0.35 0.00 14.65
N VAL A 155 -0.37 -1.01 15.14
CA VAL A 155 -1.80 -1.20 14.86
C VAL A 155 -2.58 -1.17 16.17
N GLN A 156 -3.68 -0.43 16.19
CA GLN A 156 -4.59 -0.32 17.33
C GLN A 156 -6.01 -0.71 16.91
N GLY A 157 -6.70 -1.52 17.71
CA GLY A 157 -8.12 -1.84 17.47
C GLY A 157 -8.52 -3.25 17.89
N TYR A 158 -9.83 -3.50 17.93
CA TYR A 158 -10.37 -4.86 18.14
C TYR A 158 -10.02 -5.75 16.95
N SER A 159 -9.46 -6.93 17.21
CA SER A 159 -8.94 -7.85 16.19
C SER A 159 -7.86 -7.23 15.29
N ALA A 160 -7.11 -6.24 15.80
CA ALA A 160 -6.03 -5.59 15.07
C ALA A 160 -4.97 -6.58 14.60
N MET A 161 -4.68 -6.60 13.30
CA MET A 161 -3.64 -7.45 12.71
C MET A 161 -2.44 -6.62 12.28
N GLY A 162 -1.24 -6.97 12.71
CA GLY A 162 -0.02 -6.32 12.24
C GLY A 162 0.20 -6.63 10.76
N ILE A 163 0.38 -7.92 10.45
CA ILE A 163 0.45 -8.43 9.09
C ILE A 163 -0.49 -9.63 8.95
N ASN A 164 -1.36 -9.58 7.95
CA ASN A 164 -2.26 -10.66 7.55
C ASN A 164 -1.78 -11.25 6.21
N VAL A 165 -1.23 -12.47 6.27
CA VAL A 165 -0.65 -13.18 5.14
C VAL A 165 -1.60 -14.26 4.64
N GLN A 166 -2.06 -14.10 3.40
CA GLN A 166 -2.90 -15.07 2.70
C GLN A 166 -2.06 -15.97 1.77
N LYS A 167 -2.71 -16.95 1.14
CA LYS A 167 -2.06 -17.90 0.22
C LYS A 167 -1.26 -17.21 -0.90
N ASN A 168 -0.20 -17.87 -1.36
CA ASN A 168 0.67 -17.42 -2.45
C ASN A 168 1.28 -16.04 -2.20
N SER A 169 1.77 -15.84 -0.98
CA SER A 169 2.35 -14.58 -0.53
C SER A 169 3.68 -14.84 0.16
N VAL A 170 4.63 -13.94 -0.05
CA VAL A 170 5.95 -13.97 0.58
C VAL A 170 6.16 -12.65 1.32
N VAL A 171 6.49 -12.74 2.60
CA VAL A 171 6.85 -11.59 3.43
C VAL A 171 8.28 -11.76 3.91
N ASP A 172 9.12 -10.76 3.66
CA ASP A 172 10.48 -10.67 4.17
C ASP A 172 10.66 -9.34 4.92
N LEU A 173 10.80 -9.42 6.24
CA LEU A 173 10.94 -8.24 7.11
C LEU A 173 12.40 -7.91 7.43
N GLY A 174 13.36 -8.61 6.83
CA GLY A 174 14.77 -8.39 7.05
C GLY A 174 15.15 -8.41 8.53
N THR A 175 15.90 -7.39 8.97
CA THR A 175 16.35 -7.23 10.36
C THR A 175 15.69 -6.03 11.03
N ASN A 176 15.62 -6.05 12.37
CA ASN A 176 15.15 -4.94 13.21
C ASN A 176 13.70 -4.47 12.99
N SER A 177 12.92 -5.20 12.20
CA SER A 177 11.50 -4.90 12.06
C SER A 177 10.73 -5.22 13.33
N THR A 178 9.82 -4.32 13.71
CA THR A 178 9.00 -4.39 14.92
C THR A 178 7.54 -4.30 14.55
N ILE A 179 6.73 -5.23 15.07
CA ILE A 179 5.28 -5.22 14.92
C ILE A 179 4.66 -5.09 16.30
N LYS A 180 3.89 -4.03 16.49
CA LYS A 180 3.13 -3.77 17.70
C LYS A 180 1.65 -3.76 17.36
N THR A 181 0.87 -4.59 18.04
CA THR A 181 -0.58 -4.65 17.90
C THR A 181 -1.22 -4.56 19.27
N ASN A 182 -2.26 -3.74 19.39
CA ASN A 182 -2.93 -3.53 20.67
C ASN A 182 -4.44 -3.56 20.48
N GLY A 183 -5.14 -4.15 21.46
CA GLY A 183 -6.58 -4.40 21.43
C GLY A 183 -6.90 -5.86 21.68
N ASP A 184 -8.16 -6.15 22.00
CA ASP A 184 -8.61 -7.52 22.22
C ASP A 184 -8.55 -8.32 20.91
N ASN A 185 -8.15 -9.60 20.98
CA ASN A 185 -7.94 -10.47 19.83
C ASN A 185 -6.93 -9.95 18.79
N ALA A 186 -6.01 -9.07 19.20
CA ALA A 186 -4.98 -8.55 18.32
C ALA A 186 -3.89 -9.61 18.01
N HIS A 187 -3.41 -9.62 16.77
CA HIS A 187 -2.42 -10.56 16.28
C HIS A 187 -1.29 -9.81 15.56
N GLY A 188 -0.05 -9.92 16.05
CA GLY A 188 1.11 -9.32 15.37
C GLY A 188 1.27 -9.85 13.94
N LEU A 189 1.25 -11.17 13.79
CA LEU A 189 1.29 -11.84 12.50
C LEU A 189 0.21 -12.92 12.47
N TRP A 190 -0.65 -12.86 11.46
CA TRP A 190 -1.60 -13.91 11.15
C TRP A 190 -1.29 -14.46 9.77
N SER A 191 -0.96 -15.75 9.66
CA SER A 191 -0.57 -16.36 8.38
C SER A 191 -1.37 -17.61 8.09
N PHE A 192 -2.10 -17.58 6.97
CA PHE A 192 -2.64 -18.77 6.31
C PHE A 192 -1.72 -19.25 5.16
N GLY A 193 -0.58 -18.58 4.97
CA GLY A 193 0.33 -18.78 3.86
C GLY A 193 0.92 -20.19 3.81
N ARG A 194 0.94 -20.74 2.59
CA ARG A 194 1.82 -21.82 2.13
C ARG A 194 2.57 -21.30 0.91
#